data_AF-A0A7L1IHT4-F1
#
_entry.id   AF-A0A7L1IHT4-F1
#
_cell.length_a   1.000
_cell.length_b   1.000
_cell.length_c   1.000
_cell.angle_alpha   90.00
_cell.angle_beta   90.00
_cell.angle_gamma   90.00
#
_symmetry.space_group_name_H-M   'P 1'
#
loop_
_entity.id
_entity.type
_entity.pdbx_description
1 polymer ?
#
loop_
_entity_poly.entity_id
_entity_poly.type
_entity_poly.pdbx_seq_one_letter_code
_entity_poly.pdbx_strand_id
1 'polypeptide(L)'
;LNLGSSSYFLFYTENSLYAYSLKDLYSAATGMEVKIPSLEQDPQWEKNIDRPTHRLSLLSSGDIRYLAKIPGQSRENILVVNSEMATLINAQNLQTLWTLNVSRVVSEPLLGYYKPDVLGIVLESGIGPNRKKV
;
A
#
# COMPACT_ATOMS: atom_id res chain seq x y z
N LEU A 1 19.82 -13.28 -0.31
CA LEU A 1 18.52 -12.83 0.23
C LEU A 1 18.66 -12.80 1.74
N ASN A 2 18.63 -11.61 2.35
CA ASN A 2 18.76 -11.47 3.81
C ASN A 2 17.40 -11.83 4.41
N LEU A 3 17.26 -13.07 4.90
CA LEU A 3 15.99 -13.66 5.34
C LEU A 3 15.51 -13.19 6.72
N GLY A 4 16.20 -12.23 7.36
CA GLY A 4 15.78 -11.61 8.62
C GLY A 4 14.76 -10.47 8.46
N SER A 5 14.00 -10.45 7.37
CA SER A 5 13.02 -9.39 7.09
C SER A 5 11.66 -9.99 6.76
N SER A 6 10.64 -9.61 7.53
CA SER A 6 9.25 -10.00 7.28
C SER A 6 8.78 -9.45 5.94
N SER A 7 8.29 -10.34 5.08
CA SER A 7 7.80 -10.00 3.75
C SER A 7 6.28 -10.03 3.71
N TYR A 8 5.67 -8.95 3.24
CA TYR A 8 4.23 -8.80 3.11
C TYR A 8 3.83 -8.55 1.66
N PHE A 9 2.72 -9.17 1.28
CA PHE A 9 2.10 -9.04 -0.03
C PHE A 9 0.77 -8.32 0.14
N LEU A 10 0.58 -7.27 -0.65
CA LEU A 10 -0.63 -6.49 -0.67
C LEU A 10 -1.49 -6.91 -1.85
N PHE A 11 -2.76 -7.20 -1.56
CA PHE A 11 -3.79 -7.43 -2.57
C PHE A 11 -4.91 -6.44 -2.32
N TYR A 12 -5.56 -5.96 -3.37
CA TYR A 12 -6.70 -5.08 -3.21
C TYR A 12 -7.86 -5.55 -4.09
N THR A 13 -9.05 -5.38 -3.55
CA THR A 13 -10.30 -5.40 -4.31
C THR A 13 -10.77 -3.97 -4.51
N GLU A 14 -11.97 -3.81 -5.05
CA GLU A 14 -12.57 -2.49 -5.24
C GLU A 14 -12.55 -1.65 -3.95
N ASN A 15 -12.89 -2.20 -2.78
CA ASN A 15 -13.08 -1.40 -1.55
C ASN A 15 -12.26 -1.87 -0.35
N SER A 16 -11.28 -2.75 -0.53
CA SER A 16 -10.53 -3.34 0.58
C SER A 16 -9.09 -3.62 0.18
N LEU A 17 -8.17 -3.29 1.09
CA LEU A 17 -6.78 -3.71 1.02
C LEU A 17 -6.57 -4.90 1.95
N TYR A 18 -5.84 -5.89 1.48
CA TYR A 18 -5.49 -7.12 2.17
C TYR A 18 -3.98 -7.21 2.26
N ALA A 19 -3.49 -7.69 3.40
CA ALA A 19 -2.07 -7.91 3.62
C ALA A 19 -1.84 -9.34 4.13
N TYR A 20 -1.00 -10.08 3.41
CA TYR A 20 -0.60 -11.42 3.79
C TYR A 20 0.90 -11.44 4.04
N SER A 21 1.32 -12.01 5.17
CA SER A 21 2.73 -12.35 5.32
C SER A 21 3.09 -13.50 4.39
N LEU A 22 4.38 -13.62 4.04
CA LEU A 22 4.87 -14.78 3.29
C LEU A 22 4.55 -16.10 4.01
N LYS A 23 4.51 -16.08 5.35
CA LYS A 23 4.12 -17.21 6.18
C LYS A 23 2.66 -17.61 5.95
N ASP A 24 1.76 -16.63 5.89
CA ASP A 24 0.33 -16.88 5.65
C ASP A 24 0.12 -17.45 4.25
N LEU A 25 0.76 -16.87 3.23
CA LEU A 25 0.66 -17.36 1.86
C LEU A 25 1.19 -18.78 1.71
N TYR A 26 2.33 -19.09 2.32
CA TYR A 26 2.86 -20.45 2.32
C TYR A 26 1.89 -21.44 2.98
N SER A 27 1.36 -21.09 4.15
CA SER A 27 0.43 -21.95 4.89
C SER A 27 -0.85 -22.19 4.08
N ALA A 28 -1.39 -21.14 3.45
CA ALA A 28 -2.57 -21.23 2.60
C ALA A 28 -2.33 -22.08 1.34
N ALA A 29 -1.15 -21.97 0.73
CA ALA A 29 -0.82 -22.72 -0.49
C ALA A 29 -0.50 -24.20 -0.23
N THR A 30 0.08 -24.52 0.93
CA THR A 30 0.55 -25.88 1.24
C THR A 30 -0.35 -26.65 2.20
N GLY A 31 -1.22 -25.96 2.94
CA GLY A 31 -1.99 -26.54 4.05
C GLY A 31 -1.14 -26.94 5.25
N MET A 32 0.17 -26.60 5.26
CA MET A 32 1.09 -26.96 6.33
C MET A 32 1.39 -25.76 7.22
N GLU A 33 1.42 -26.00 8.52
CA GLU A 33 1.89 -24.99 9.45
C GLU A 33 3.40 -24.77 9.26
N VAL A 34 3.77 -23.51 9.02
CA VAL A 34 5.16 -23.11 8.79
C VAL A 34 5.96 -23.27 10.07
N LYS A 35 6.86 -24.27 10.09
CA LYS A 35 7.93 -24.42 11.08
C LYS A 35 9.27 -23.87 10.59
N ILE A 36 9.25 -22.90 9.68
CA ILE A 36 10.43 -22.26 9.13
C ILE A 36 10.70 -21.00 9.98
N PRO A 37 11.76 -20.99 10.82
CA PRO A 37 12.02 -19.87 11.73
C PRO A 37 12.26 -18.55 11.02
N SER A 38 12.69 -18.58 9.76
CA SER A 38 12.99 -17.37 8.97
C SER A 38 11.77 -16.66 8.37
N LEU A 39 10.56 -17.23 8.47
CA LEU A 39 9.33 -16.59 8.00
C LEU A 39 8.63 -15.85 9.15
N GLU A 40 9.31 -14.84 9.69
CA GLU A 40 8.79 -14.02 10.78
C GLU A 40 7.72 -13.02 10.31
N GLN A 41 6.73 -12.78 11.15
CA GLN A 41 5.70 -11.77 10.97
C GLN A 41 6.07 -10.51 11.76
N ASP A 42 5.91 -9.34 11.16
CA ASP A 42 6.23 -8.05 11.79
C ASP A 42 5.06 -7.63 12.71
N PRO A 43 5.29 -7.46 14.03
CA PRO A 43 4.23 -7.07 14.96
C PRO A 43 3.52 -5.76 14.60
N GLN A 44 4.22 -4.83 13.93
CA GLN A 44 3.63 -3.56 13.47
C GLN A 44 2.68 -3.75 12.29
N TRP A 45 2.88 -4.79 11.49
CA TRP A 45 1.94 -5.17 10.45
C TRP A 45 0.76 -5.93 11.05
N GLU A 46 1.03 -6.98 11.83
CA GLU A 46 -0.01 -7.85 12.39
C GLU A 46 -1.02 -7.11 13.28
N LYS A 47 -0.62 -6.02 13.96
CA LYS A 47 -1.57 -5.19 14.75
C LYS A 47 -2.61 -4.46 13.89
N ASN A 48 -2.33 -4.23 12.62
CA ASN A 48 -3.17 -3.48 11.68
C ASN A 48 -3.93 -4.40 10.71
N ILE A 49 -3.67 -5.71 10.75
CA ILE A 49 -4.30 -6.72 9.92
C ILE A 49 -5.38 -7.41 10.75
N ASP A 50 -6.62 -7.39 10.26
CA ASP A 50 -7.68 -8.22 10.80
C ASP A 50 -7.38 -9.70 10.49
N ARG A 51 -7.09 -10.49 11.52
CA ARG A 51 -6.61 -11.88 11.33
C ARG A 51 -7.56 -12.79 10.54
N PRO A 52 -8.89 -12.78 10.77
CA PRO A 52 -9.79 -13.64 10.02
C PRO A 52 -9.88 -13.29 8.54
N THR A 53 -9.83 -12.00 8.20
CA THR A 53 -10.08 -11.54 6.82
C THR A 53 -8.83 -11.09 6.08
N HIS A 54 -7.70 -10.97 6.76
CA HIS A 54 -6.45 -10.34 6.30
C HIS A 54 -6.62 -8.89 5.83
N ARG A 55 -7.72 -8.22 6.19
CA ARG A 55 -7.98 -6.82 5.79
C ARG A 55 -7.10 -5.87 6.57
N LEU A 56 -6.57 -4.86 5.89
CA LEU A 56 -5.81 -3.79 6.50
C LEU A 56 -6.76 -2.69 6.99
N SER A 57 -6.85 -2.49 8.31
CA SER A 57 -7.82 -1.60 8.95
C SER A 57 -7.62 -0.09 8.68
N LEU A 58 -6.49 0.28 8.08
CA LEU A 58 -6.01 1.66 7.99
C LEU A 58 -6.64 2.49 6.87
N LEU A 59 -7.41 1.87 5.97
CA LEU A 59 -7.90 2.54 4.77
C LEU A 59 -9.41 2.74 4.83
N SER A 60 -9.80 4.01 4.70
CA SER A 60 -11.18 4.47 4.73
C SER A 60 -11.92 4.12 3.45
N SER A 61 -13.24 4.24 3.54
CA SER A 61 -14.23 4.14 2.46
C SER A 61 -13.78 4.72 1.13
N GLY A 62 -14.15 4.04 0.05
CA GLY A 62 -13.93 4.48 -1.32
C GLY A 62 -13.25 3.41 -2.15
N ASP A 63 -13.51 3.43 -3.45
CA ASP A 63 -13.02 2.38 -4.34
C ASP A 63 -11.54 2.63 -4.66
N ILE A 64 -10.67 1.70 -4.27
CA ILE A 64 -9.24 1.70 -4.56
C ILE A 64 -9.05 1.65 -6.09
N ARG A 65 -8.39 2.68 -6.61
CA ARG A 65 -8.08 2.85 -8.03
C ARG A 65 -6.65 2.44 -8.33
N TYR A 66 -5.72 2.84 -7.45
CA TYR A 66 -4.30 2.56 -7.63
C TYR A 66 -3.64 2.23 -6.29
N LEU A 67 -2.70 1.29 -6.33
CA LEU A 67 -1.81 0.91 -5.24
C LEU A 67 -0.38 0.91 -5.79
N ALA A 68 0.49 1.74 -5.22
CA ALA A 68 1.86 1.86 -5.70
C ALA A 68 2.87 1.83 -4.56
N LYS A 69 4.03 1.23 -4.81
CA LYS A 69 5.20 1.34 -3.93
C LYS A 69 5.94 2.63 -4.24
N ILE A 70 6.23 3.40 -3.20
CA ILE A 70 6.95 4.66 -3.30
C ILE A 70 8.30 4.51 -2.59
N PRO A 71 9.44 4.76 -3.24
CA PRO A 71 10.72 4.79 -2.57
C PRO A 71 10.71 5.78 -1.38
N GLY A 72 11.21 5.34 -0.23
CA GLY A 72 11.37 6.16 0.96
C GLY A 72 12.81 6.14 1.47
N GLN A 73 13.12 7.01 2.44
CA GLN A 73 14.49 7.19 2.94
C GLN A 73 15.03 5.97 3.70
N SER A 74 14.18 5.26 4.45
CA SER A 74 14.57 4.09 5.26
C SER A 74 13.90 2.79 4.81
N ARG A 75 12.65 2.87 4.38
CA ARG A 75 11.88 1.79 3.74
C ARG A 75 10.94 2.37 2.69
N GLU A 76 10.42 1.49 1.84
CA GLU A 76 9.33 1.79 0.91
C GLU A 76 8.13 2.36 1.68
N ASN A 77 7.39 3.25 1.03
CA ASN A 77 6.07 3.71 1.43
C ASN A 77 5.03 3.10 0.46
N ILE A 78 3.78 3.12 0.87
CA ILE A 78 2.64 2.60 0.10
C ILE A 78 1.74 3.78 -0.22
N LEU A 79 1.52 4.06 -1.49
CA LEU A 79 0.53 5.03 -1.95
C LEU A 79 -0.76 4.28 -2.27
N VAL A 80 -1.85 4.69 -1.62
CA VAL A 80 -3.19 4.20 -1.89
C VAL A 80 -4.00 5.36 -2.45
N VAL A 81 -4.52 5.18 -3.66
CA VAL A 81 -5.41 6.15 -4.30
C VAL A 81 -6.78 5.51 -4.40
N ASN A 82 -7.77 6.07 -3.71
CA ASN A 82 -9.17 5.65 -3.82
C ASN A 82 -9.99 6.72 -4.58
N SER A 83 -11.30 6.55 -4.65
CA SER A 83 -12.21 7.44 -5.36
C SER A 83 -12.29 8.87 -4.76
N GLU A 84 -11.86 9.06 -3.51
CA GLU A 84 -12.04 10.28 -2.73
C GLU A 84 -10.71 11.00 -2.41
N MET A 85 -9.63 10.24 -2.23
CA MET A 85 -8.35 10.75 -1.74
C MET A 85 -7.16 9.87 -2.16
N ALA A 86 -5.97 10.46 -2.06
CA ALA A 86 -4.71 9.76 -2.10
C ALA A 86 -4.06 9.80 -0.72
N THR A 87 -3.58 8.66 -0.24
CA THR A 87 -2.98 8.49 1.09
C THR A 87 -1.63 7.81 0.97
N LEU A 88 -0.59 8.43 1.53
CA LEU A 88 0.74 7.83 1.62
C LEU A 88 0.94 7.22 3.00
N ILE A 89 1.34 5.95 3.05
CA ILE A 89 1.51 5.17 4.27
C ILE A 89 2.96 4.71 4.37
N ASN A 90 3.54 4.81 5.55
CA ASN A 90 4.88 4.27 5.83
C ASN A 90 4.83 2.75 5.98
N ALA A 91 5.57 1.98 5.17
CA ALA A 91 5.49 0.51 5.24
C ALA A 91 6.21 -0.12 6.46
N GLN A 92 6.93 0.66 7.27
CA GLN A 92 7.59 0.18 8.49
C GLN A 92 6.63 0.08 9.67
N ASN A 93 5.71 1.04 9.81
CA ASN A 93 4.81 1.14 10.97
C ASN A 93 3.34 1.30 10.60
N LEU A 94 3.06 1.36 9.29
CA LEU A 94 1.76 1.56 8.68
C LEU A 94 1.04 2.84 9.14
N GLN A 95 1.80 3.86 9.50
CA GLN A 95 1.24 5.18 9.79
C GLN A 95 1.02 5.97 8.50
N THR A 96 -0.10 6.68 8.44
CA THR A 96 -0.35 7.68 7.40
C THR A 96 0.65 8.81 7.52
N LEU A 97 1.41 9.06 6.46
CA LEU A 97 2.34 10.18 6.33
C LEU A 97 1.61 11.44 5.89
N TRP A 98 0.70 11.32 4.91
CA TRP A 98 -0.18 12.39 4.48
C TRP A 98 -1.38 11.84 3.72
N THR A 99 -2.43 12.66 3.65
CA THR A 99 -3.61 12.45 2.82
C THR A 99 -3.86 13.71 1.98
N LEU A 100 -4.25 13.52 0.72
CA LEU A 100 -4.60 14.56 -0.22
C LEU A 100 -6.00 14.29 -0.77
N ASN A 101 -6.91 15.24 -0.58
CA ASN A 101 -8.26 15.16 -1.16
C ASN A 101 -8.17 15.35 -2.67
N VAL A 102 -8.39 14.25 -3.40
CA VAL A 102 -8.35 14.22 -4.87
C VAL A 102 -9.32 13.14 -5.33
N SER A 103 -10.26 13.54 -6.18
CA SER A 103 -11.23 12.61 -6.78
C SER A 103 -10.98 12.46 -8.27
N ARG A 104 -11.58 11.44 -8.89
CA ARG A 104 -11.53 11.19 -10.34
C ARG A 104 -10.09 11.13 -10.88
N VAL A 105 -9.21 10.42 -10.18
CA VAL A 105 -7.86 10.14 -10.70
C VAL A 105 -8.01 9.28 -11.96
N VAL A 106 -7.43 9.75 -13.07
CA VAL A 106 -7.66 9.21 -14.42
C VAL A 106 -6.49 8.37 -14.95
N SER A 107 -5.34 8.41 -14.28
CA SER A 107 -4.15 7.66 -14.65
C SER A 107 -3.41 7.14 -13.42
N GLU A 108 -2.56 6.14 -13.64
CA GLU A 108 -1.65 5.66 -12.60
C GLU A 108 -0.75 6.80 -12.10
N PRO A 109 -0.46 6.89 -10.79
CA PRO A 109 0.45 7.89 -10.24
C PRO A 109 1.85 7.80 -10.87
N LEU A 110 2.39 8.95 -11.28
CA LEU A 110 3.73 9.03 -11.87
C LEU A 110 4.76 9.49 -10.84
N LEU A 111 5.93 8.87 -10.84
CA LEU A 111 7.05 9.22 -9.98
C LEU A 111 8.11 9.99 -10.77
N GLY A 112 8.65 11.06 -10.18
CA GLY A 112 9.68 11.86 -10.84
C GLY A 112 10.33 12.88 -9.93
N TYR A 113 11.49 13.40 -10.35
CA TYR A 113 12.21 14.45 -9.64
C TYR A 113 11.91 15.81 -10.26
N TYR A 114 10.90 16.50 -9.72
CA TYR A 114 10.50 17.85 -10.16
C TYR A 114 11.23 18.95 -9.39
N LYS A 115 11.93 18.57 -8.33
CA LYS A 115 12.88 19.38 -7.56
C LYS A 115 14.13 18.54 -7.30
N PRO A 116 15.32 19.16 -7.16
CA PRO A 116 16.54 18.42 -6.82
C PRO A 116 16.34 17.57 -5.56
N ASP A 117 16.72 16.30 -5.66
CA ASP A 117 16.77 15.32 -4.56
C ASP A 117 15.43 15.05 -3.84
N VAL A 118 14.31 15.49 -4.41
CA VAL A 118 12.96 15.21 -3.88
C VAL A 118 12.16 14.44 -4.90
N LEU A 119 11.85 13.19 -4.57
CA LEU A 119 10.92 12.37 -5.34
C LEU A 119 9.50 12.93 -5.18
N GLY A 120 8.91 13.38 -6.27
CA GLY A 120 7.53 13.81 -6.36
C GLY A 120 6.61 12.71 -6.88
N ILE A 121 5.35 12.80 -6.48
CA ILE A 121 4.25 11.97 -6.98
C ILE A 121 3.30 12.90 -7.72
N VAL A 122 3.00 12.57 -8.97
CA VAL A 122 2.03 13.28 -9.80
C VAL A 122 0.74 12.49 -9.89
N LEU A 123 -0.37 13.16 -9.62
CA LEU A 123 -1.72 12.62 -9.73
C LEU A 123 -2.50 13.44 -10.75
N GLU A 124 -3.07 12.77 -11.74
CA GLU A 124 -3.91 13.44 -12.74
C GLU A 124 -5.38 13.23 -12.38
N SER A 125 -6.11 14.32 -12.15
CA SER A 125 -7.52 14.31 -11.78
C SER A 125 -8.38 14.93 -12.89
N GLY A 126 -9.42 14.23 -13.33
CA GLY A 126 -10.38 14.76 -14.31
C GLY A 126 -11.25 15.85 -13.72
N ILE A 127 -11.31 17.02 -14.37
CA ILE A 127 -12.14 18.17 -13.96
C ILE A 127 -13.23 18.52 -14.98
N GLY A 128 -13.39 17.73 -16.03
CA GLY A 128 -14.41 17.89 -17.06
C GLY A 128 -14.01 17.25 -18.40
N PRO A 129 -14.85 17.38 -19.44
CA PRO A 129 -14.54 16.86 -20.76
C PRO A 129 -13.20 17.39 -21.27
N ASN A 130 -12.28 16.48 -21.61
CA ASN A 130 -10.94 16.79 -22.11
C ASN A 130 -10.13 17.73 -21.21
N ARG A 131 -10.43 17.78 -19.90
CA ARG A 131 -9.72 18.62 -18.93
C ARG A 131 -9.28 17.81 -17.72
N LYS A 132 -8.00 17.92 -17.39
CA LYS A 132 -7.41 17.37 -16.17
C LYS A 132 -6.66 18.45 -15.38
N LYS A 133 -6.57 18.23 -14.08
CA LYS A 133 -5.69 18.95 -13.16
C LYS A 133 -4.53 18.01 -12.81
N VAL A 134 -3.35 18.60 -12.72
CA VAL A 134 -2.09 17.97 -12.28
C VAL A 134 -1.64 18.67 -10.99
#